data_AF-A0A6I1MRI7-F1
#
_entry.id   AF-A0A6I1MRI7-F1
#
_cell.length_a   1.000
_cell.length_b   1.000
_cell.length_c   1.000
_cell.angle_alpha   90.00
_cell.angle_beta   90.00
_cell.angle_gamma   90.00
#
_symmetry.space_group_name_H-M   'P 1'
#
loop_
_entity.id
_entity.type
_entity.pdbx_description
1 polymer ?
#
loop_
_entity_poly.entity_id
_entity_poly.type
_entity_poly.pdbx_seq_one_letter_code
_entity_poly.pdbx_strand_id
1 'polypeptide(L)'
;MERIEREKRTIELMIRIYCKKKHNCKDNLCDECSQLLEYSLKRLSYCKFGNNKSTCAKCTIHCYKKDMKDKIKKVMKFSGPRLIIYNPIELIKHCFY
;
A
#
# COMPACT_ATOMS: atom_id res chain seq x y z
N MET A 1 -3.08 -11.91 -13.81
CA MET A 1 -2.76 -11.27 -12.52
C MET A 1 -4.00 -10.58 -12.00
N GLU A 2 -4.48 -11.02 -10.84
CA GLU A 2 -5.64 -10.44 -10.17
C GLU A 2 -5.30 -9.03 -9.65
N ARG A 3 -6.30 -8.15 -9.54
CA ARG A 3 -6.11 -6.77 -9.07
C ARG A 3 -5.59 -6.74 -7.63
N ILE A 4 -6.09 -7.64 -6.79
CA ILE A 4 -5.67 -7.77 -5.39
C ILE A 4 -4.18 -8.13 -5.28
N GLU A 5 -3.69 -9.04 -6.11
CA GLU A 5 -2.27 -9.42 -6.11
C GLU A 5 -1.37 -8.26 -6.51
N ARG A 6 -1.80 -7.46 -7.50
CA ARG A 6 -1.08 -6.23 -7.87
C ARG A 6 -1.01 -5.25 -6.71
N GLU A 7 -2.14 -4.98 -6.04
CA GLU A 7 -2.13 -4.10 -4.86
C GLU A 7 -1.25 -4.62 -3.72
N LYS A 8 -1.22 -5.94 -3.48
CA LYS A 8 -0.33 -6.55 -2.48
C LYS A 8 1.14 -6.27 -2.80
N ARG A 9 1.55 -6.54 -4.04
CA ARG A 9 2.93 -6.28 -4.51
C ARG A 9 3.27 -4.79 -4.44
N THR A 10 2.34 -3.93 -4.81
CA THR A 10 2.51 -2.48 -4.73
C THR A 10 2.73 -2.01 -3.31
N ILE A 11 1.87 -2.41 -2.35
CA ILE A 11 2.02 -2.03 -0.94
C ILE A 11 3.35 -2.54 -0.38
N GLU A 12 3.73 -3.78 -0.71
CA GLU A 12 5.00 -4.35 -0.29
C GLU A 12 6.19 -3.49 -0.74
N LEU A 13 6.23 -3.13 -2.02
CA LEU A 13 7.29 -2.27 -2.56
C LEU A 13 7.30 -0.91 -1.86
N MET A 14 6.15 -0.30 -1.63
CA MET A 14 6.04 0.99 -0.97
C MET A 14 6.59 0.97 0.46
N ILE A 15 6.27 -0.09 1.22
CA ILE A 15 6.74 -0.27 2.59
C ILE A 15 8.24 -0.54 2.61
N ARG A 16 8.77 -1.38 1.70
CA ARG A 16 10.22 -1.60 1.58
C ARG A 16 10.98 -0.30 1.28
N ILE A 17 10.50 0.50 0.32
CA ILE A 17 11.11 1.80 -0.01
C ILE A 17 11.09 2.74 1.20
N TYR A 18 9.95 2.80 1.90
CA TYR A 18 9.81 3.62 3.10
C TYR A 18 10.78 3.19 4.19
N CYS A 19 10.82 1.89 4.52
CA CYS A 19 11.69 1.34 5.54
C CYS A 19 13.18 1.59 5.20
N LYS A 20 13.58 1.33 3.96
CA LYS A 20 14.97 1.50 3.52
C LYS A 20 15.45 2.95 3.58
N LYS A 21 14.58 3.91 3.23
CA LYS A 21 14.95 5.34 3.19
C LYS A 21 14.72 6.06 4.52
N LYS A 22 13.74 5.65 5.32
CA LYS A 22 13.37 6.31 6.57
C LYS A 22 14.06 5.69 7.78
N HIS A 23 14.19 4.36 7.81
CA HIS A 23 14.76 3.62 8.94
C HIS A 23 16.14 3.04 8.63
N ASN A 24 16.69 3.31 7.44
CA ASN A 24 18.02 2.85 7.00
C ASN A 24 18.24 1.32 7.02
N CYS A 25 17.18 0.51 7.13
CA CYS A 25 17.27 -0.94 7.04
C CYS A 25 17.51 -1.37 5.59
N LYS A 26 18.68 -1.95 5.31
CA LYS A 26 19.09 -2.33 3.94
C LYS A 26 18.61 -3.71 3.52
N ASP A 27 18.60 -4.66 4.44
CA ASP A 27 18.41 -6.08 4.15
C ASP A 27 17.00 -6.57 4.48
N ASN A 28 16.48 -6.19 5.65
CA ASN A 28 15.18 -6.61 6.16
C ASN A 28 14.27 -5.41 6.48
N LEU A 29 12.95 -5.65 6.51
CA LEU A 29 12.00 -4.68 7.07
C LEU A 29 12.23 -4.58 8.58
N CYS A 30 12.19 -3.36 9.13
CA CYS A 30 12.11 -3.21 10.58
C CYS A 30 10.79 -3.78 11.10
N ASP A 31 10.73 -4.07 12.40
CA ASP A 31 9.56 -4.67 13.05
C ASP A 31 8.26 -3.90 12.74
N GLU A 32 8.29 -2.57 12.85
CA GLU A 32 7.12 -1.72 12.54
C GLU A 32 6.67 -1.85 11.07
N CYS A 33 7.61 -1.86 10.12
CA CYS A 33 7.28 -1.96 8.71
C CYS A 33 6.83 -3.39 8.34
N SER A 34 7.39 -4.41 8.98
CA SER A 34 6.97 -5.79 8.83
C SER A 34 5.53 -5.99 9.33
N GLN A 35 5.22 -5.51 10.54
CA GLN A 35 3.86 -5.53 11.09
C GLN A 35 2.86 -4.79 10.17
N LEU A 36 3.25 -3.62 9.65
CA LEU A 36 2.41 -2.85 8.74
C LEU A 36 2.15 -3.61 7.43
N LEU A 37 3.18 -4.27 6.89
CA LEU A 37 3.07 -5.08 5.69
C LEU A 37 2.13 -6.25 5.89
N GLU A 38 2.38 -7.07 6.92
CA GLU A 38 1.57 -8.25 7.22
C GLU A 38 0.10 -7.86 7.46
N TYR A 39 -0.13 -6.78 8.23
CA TYR A 39 -1.47 -6.24 8.45
C TYR A 39 -2.15 -5.86 7.12
N SER A 40 -1.43 -5.16 6.25
CA SER A 40 -1.96 -4.70 4.96
C SER A 40 -2.28 -5.86 4.02
N LEU A 41 -1.39 -6.86 3.95
CA LEU A 41 -1.58 -8.07 3.15
C LEU A 41 -2.78 -8.88 3.65
N LYS A 42 -2.92 -9.05 4.97
CA LYS A 42 -4.06 -9.72 5.59
C LYS A 42 -5.37 -9.02 5.22
N ARG A 43 -5.42 -7.68 5.32
CA ARG A 43 -6.61 -6.90 4.93
C ARG A 43 -6.95 -7.02 3.44
N LEU A 44 -5.94 -7.08 2.56
CA LEU A 44 -6.16 -7.30 1.13
C LEU A 44 -6.63 -8.73 0.82
N SER A 45 -6.10 -9.75 1.51
CA SER A 45 -6.55 -11.14 1.36
C SER A 45 -8.02 -11.33 1.75
N TYR A 46 -8.49 -10.65 2.79
CA TYR A 46 -9.88 -10.70 3.24
C TYR A 46 -10.74 -9.55 2.70
N CYS A 47 -10.33 -8.91 1.60
CA CYS A 47 -11.08 -7.80 1.03
C CYS A 47 -12.41 -8.31 0.44
N LYS A 48 -13.54 -7.85 0.99
CA LYS A 48 -14.88 -8.19 0.49
C LYS A 48 -15.10 -7.83 -0.99
N PHE A 49 -14.40 -6.83 -1.49
CA PHE A 49 -14.53 -6.38 -2.87
C PHE A 49 -13.62 -7.14 -3.85
N GLY A 50 -12.60 -7.86 -3.36
CA GLY A 50 -11.67 -8.62 -4.19
C GLY A 50 -11.18 -7.83 -5.41
N ASN A 51 -11.34 -8.40 -6.60
CA ASN A 51 -10.93 -7.77 -7.86
C ASN A 51 -11.78 -6.57 -8.30
N ASN A 52 -13.00 -6.43 -7.78
CA ASN A 52 -13.90 -5.30 -8.04
C ASN A 52 -13.61 -4.11 -7.14
N LYS A 53 -12.62 -4.21 -6.24
CA LYS A 53 -12.23 -3.13 -5.34
C LYS A 53 -11.75 -1.91 -6.14
N SER A 54 -12.23 -0.72 -5.77
CA SER A 54 -11.67 0.56 -6.20
C SER A 54 -10.35 0.83 -5.44
N THR A 55 -9.96 2.09 -5.25
CA THR A 55 -8.78 2.40 -4.42
C THR A 55 -9.12 2.37 -2.94
N CYS A 56 -8.16 1.98 -2.09
CA CYS A 56 -8.36 1.94 -0.64
C CYS A 56 -8.79 3.30 -0.06
N ALA A 57 -8.36 4.40 -0.67
CA ALA A 57 -8.78 5.76 -0.30
C ALA A 57 -10.25 6.07 -0.59
N LYS A 58 -10.80 5.54 -1.70
CA LYS A 58 -12.21 5.70 -2.12
C LYS A 58 -13.09 4.51 -1.68
N CYS A 59 -12.59 3.64 -0.80
CA CYS A 59 -13.32 2.45 -0.38
C CYS A 59 -14.40 2.80 0.63
N THR A 60 -15.60 2.22 0.46
CA THR A 60 -16.77 2.50 1.31
C THR A 60 -16.67 1.87 2.70
N ILE A 61 -15.79 0.87 2.89
CA ILE A 61 -15.60 0.20 4.18
C ILE A 61 -14.38 0.71 4.92
N HIS A 62 -14.51 0.89 6.23
CA HIS A 62 -13.38 1.17 7.12
C HIS A 62 -12.73 -0.13 7.59
N CYS A 63 -11.84 -0.69 6.77
CA CYS A 63 -11.14 -1.93 7.10
C CYS A 63 -9.81 -1.73 7.85
N TYR A 64 -9.24 -0.52 7.85
CA TYR A 64 -8.00 -0.21 8.58
C TYR A 64 -8.29 0.35 9.97
N LYS A 65 -7.58 -0.16 10.99
CA LYS A 65 -7.53 0.46 12.32
C LYS A 65 -6.90 1.86 12.20
N LYS A 66 -7.37 2.81 13.00
CA LYS A 66 -6.95 4.23 12.92
C LYS A 66 -5.42 4.41 12.95
N ASP A 67 -4.73 3.72 13.83
CA ASP A 67 -3.26 3.75 13.95
C ASP A 67 -2.55 3.25 12.67
N MET A 68 -2.93 2.05 12.20
CA MET A 68 -2.38 1.47 10.96
C MET A 68 -2.72 2.30 9.73
N LYS A 69 -3.89 2.96 9.72
CA LYS A 69 -4.31 3.87 8.65
C LYS A 69 -3.39 5.10 8.57
N ASP A 70 -2.97 5.64 9.70
CA ASP A 70 -2.04 6.77 9.72
C ASP A 70 -0.65 6.35 9.23
N LYS A 71 -0.15 5.20 9.69
CA LYS A 71 1.12 4.62 9.25
C LYS A 71 1.15 4.38 7.74
N ILE A 72 0.13 3.71 7.19
CA ILE A 72 0.09 3.44 5.74
C ILE A 72 -0.07 4.73 4.94
N LYS A 73 -0.78 5.75 5.44
CA LYS A 73 -0.84 7.07 4.78
C LYS A 73 0.53 7.74 4.71
N LYS A 74 1.35 7.65 5.77
CA LYS A 74 2.73 8.17 5.76
C LYS A 74 3.58 7.45 4.72
N VAL A 75 3.49 6.12 4.67
CA VAL A 75 4.15 5.31 3.62
C VAL A 75 3.66 5.72 2.23
N MET A 76 2.34 5.87 2.04
CA MET A 76 1.75 6.28 0.77
C MET A 76 2.20 7.68 0.35
N LYS A 77 2.25 8.65 1.26
CA LYS A 77 2.71 10.01 0.95
C LYS A 77 4.20 10.04 0.58
N PHE A 78 5.01 9.20 1.20
CA PHE A 78 6.46 9.18 0.97
C PHE A 78 6.88 8.34 -0.25
N SER A 79 6.28 7.16 -0.40
CA SER A 79 6.59 6.20 -1.46
C SER A 79 5.70 6.39 -2.70
N GLY A 80 4.52 6.99 -2.56
CA GLY A 80 3.56 7.25 -3.64
C GLY A 80 4.15 8.00 -4.85
N PRO A 81 4.77 9.19 -4.71
CA PRO A 81 5.37 9.89 -5.84
C PRO A 81 6.52 9.11 -6.49
N ARG A 82 7.18 8.22 -5.74
CA ARG A 82 8.25 7.35 -6.25
C ARG A 82 7.72 6.09 -6.93
N LEU A 83 6.48 5.71 -6.62
CA LEU A 83 5.76 4.62 -7.25
C LEU A 83 5.23 5.01 -8.65
N ILE A 84 5.01 6.30 -8.90
CA ILE A 84 4.61 6.84 -10.23
C ILE A 84 5.59 6.43 -11.33
N ILE A 85 6.88 6.28 -10.98
CA ILE A 85 7.95 5.85 -11.89
C ILE A 85 7.82 4.36 -12.25
N TYR A 86 7.19 3.54 -11.40
CA TYR A 86 7.10 2.08 -11.57
C TYR A 86 5.76 1.58 -12.09
N ASN A 87 4.66 2.32 -11.88
CA ASN A 87 3.33 1.90 -12.32
C ASN A 87 2.48 3.09 -12.83
N PRO A 88 2.86 3.69 -13.98
CA PRO A 88 2.27 4.95 -14.47
C PRO A 88 0.78 4.88 -14.84
N ILE A 89 0.23 3.67 -15.02
CA ILE A 89 -1.14 3.46 -15.51
C ILE A 89 -2.22 3.75 -14.44
N GLU A 90 -1.91 3.61 -13.15
CA GLU A 90 -2.88 3.90 -12.07
C GLU A 90 -3.02 5.40 -11.75
N LEU A 91 -2.02 6.22 -12.07
CA LEU A 91 -2.08 7.66 -11.84
C LEU A 91 -2.98 8.36 -12.89
N ILE A 92 -2.92 7.91 -14.15
CA ILE A 92 -3.71 8.49 -15.25
C ILE A 92 -5.20 8.20 -15.08
N LYS A 93 -5.58 7.02 -14.55
CA LYS A 93 -6.98 6.72 -14.23
C LYS A 93 -7.54 7.50 -13.03
N HIS A 94 -6.68 8.06 -12.18
CA HIS A 94 -7.08 8.84 -11.01
C HIS A 94 -7.16 10.36 -11.26
N CYS A 95 -6.52 10.86 -12.31
CA CYS A 95 -6.51 12.30 -12.60
C CYS A 95 -7.70 12.75 -13.48
N PHE A 96 -8.44 11.81 -14.08
CA PHE A 96 -9.60 12.08 -14.96
C PHE A 96 -10.91 11.41 -14.49
N TYR A 97 -11.04 11.00 -13.20
CA TYR A 97 -12.32 10.60 -12.59
C TYR A 97 -12.42 10.79 -11.06
#